data_AF-A0A7X8CH65-F1
#
_entry.id   AF-A0A7X8CH65-F1
#
_cell.length_a   1.000
_cell.length_b   1.000
_cell.length_c   1.000
_cell.angle_alpha   90.00
_cell.angle_beta   90.00
_cell.angle_gamma   90.00
#
_symmetry.space_group_name_H-M   'P 1'
#
loop_
_entity.id
_entity.type
_entity.pdbx_description
1 polymer ?
#
loop_
_entity_poly.entity_id
_entity_poly.type
_entity_poly.pdbx_seq_one_letter_code
_entity_poly.pdbx_strand_id
1 'polypeptide(L)'
;MIKITRVRDYYRAIRSINRKHVTLEMLSKKIGIVGDVINNDLAYFDPLIKFDLNYNYKDLLDQLEEHIKNYEETKQKPRNIRPVQKKELDQFESIADFIYQKMTIGTSGIIDQNRELTDRELRALKRLINEEQARRKK
;
A
#
# COMPACT_ATOMS: atom_id res chain seq x y z
N MET A 1 5.60 3.78 14.44
CA MET A 1 5.83 4.01 13.00
C MET A 1 4.92 5.15 12.56
N ILE A 2 5.49 6.25 12.05
CA ILE A 2 4.73 7.43 11.62
C ILE A 2 3.94 7.13 10.34
N LYS A 3 2.70 7.62 10.24
CA LYS A 3 1.89 7.47 9.01
C LYS A 3 2.42 8.41 7.94
N ILE A 4 2.60 7.92 6.71
CA ILE A 4 3.11 8.73 5.58
C ILE A 4 2.28 9.99 5.31
N THR A 5 0.96 9.94 5.54
CA THR A 5 0.08 11.11 5.42
C THR A 5 0.53 12.24 6.34
N ARG A 6 0.90 11.93 7.59
CA ARG A 6 1.40 12.92 8.55
C ARG A 6 2.74 13.50 8.11
N VAL A 7 3.65 12.66 7.62
CA VAL A 7 4.95 13.10 7.08
C VAL A 7 4.75 14.13 5.94
N ARG A 8 3.81 13.87 5.03
CA ARG A 8 3.47 14.80 3.94
C ARG A 8 2.87 16.10 4.44
N ASP A 9 2.01 16.03 5.45
CA ASP A 9 1.41 17.23 6.07
C ASP A 9 2.48 18.08 6.76
N TYR A 10 3.43 17.47 7.49
CA TYR A 10 4.58 18.15 8.09
C TYR A 10 5.46 18.82 7.04
N TYR A 11 5.86 18.09 5.99
CA TYR A 11 6.67 18.63 4.90
C TYR A 11 6.00 19.85 4.24
N ARG A 12 4.71 19.74 3.90
CA ARG A 12 3.95 20.83 3.28
C ARG A 12 3.84 22.05 4.21
N ALA A 13 3.55 21.82 5.48
CA ALA A 13 3.41 22.89 6.46
C ALA A 13 4.72 23.64 6.65
N ILE A 14 5.84 22.93 6.90
CA ILE A 14 7.17 23.52 7.07
C ILE A 14 7.57 24.31 5.82
N ARG A 15 7.38 23.74 4.63
CA ARG A 15 7.70 24.39 3.35
C ARG A 15 6.84 25.62 3.08
N SER A 16 5.57 25.61 3.48
CA SER A 16 4.65 26.74 3.27
C SER A 16 4.95 27.97 4.14
N ILE A 17 5.72 27.80 5.21
CA ILE A 17 6.07 28.89 6.11
C ILE A 17 7.22 29.71 5.48
N ASN A 18 6.90 30.92 5.04
CA ASN A 18 7.84 31.86 4.45
C ASN A 18 8.68 32.60 5.53
N ARG A 19 9.35 31.83 6.40
CA ARG A 19 10.34 32.35 7.37
C ARG A 19 11.61 31.52 7.29
N LYS A 20 12.76 32.14 7.57
CA LYS A 20 14.05 31.44 7.59
C LYS A 20 14.12 30.38 8.70
N HIS A 21 13.52 30.68 9.85
CA HIS A 21 13.41 29.77 10.98
C HIS A 21 11.94 29.42 11.24
N VAL A 22 11.67 28.14 11.45
CA VAL A 22 10.34 27.61 11.79
C VAL A 22 10.44 27.01 13.18
N THR A 23 9.61 27.50 14.11
CA THR A 23 9.54 26.99 15.49
C THR A 23 8.37 26.01 15.65
N LEU A 24 8.36 25.27 16.76
CA LEU A 24 7.30 24.31 17.08
C LEU A 24 5.93 24.98 17.16
N GLU A 25 5.84 26.16 17.78
CA GLU A 25 4.58 26.90 17.89
C GLU A 25 4.01 27.30 16.53
N MET A 26 4.88 27.73 15.61
CA MET A 26 4.48 28.09 14.25
C MET A 26 3.93 26.87 13.51
N LEU A 27 4.60 25.73 13.65
CA LEU A 27 4.21 24.49 13.01
C LEU A 27 2.90 23.93 13.62
N SER A 28 2.78 23.95 14.94
CA SER A 28 1.57 23.60 15.69
C SER A 28 0.36 24.44 15.25
N LYS A 29 0.51 25.76 15.19
CA LYS A 29 -0.55 26.67 14.73
C LYS A 29 -0.92 26.43 13.26
N LYS A 30 0.05 26.05 12.42
CA LYS A 30 -0.19 25.82 10.99
C LYS A 30 -0.94 24.52 10.71
N ILE A 31 -0.63 23.45 11.45
CA ILE A 31 -1.21 22.11 11.24
C ILE A 31 -2.43 21.87 12.14
N GLY A 32 -2.54 22.60 13.25
CA GLY A 32 -3.58 22.39 14.27
C GLY A 32 -3.32 21.16 15.14
N ILE A 33 -2.05 20.76 15.32
CA ILE A 33 -1.64 19.61 16.12
C ILE A 33 -0.81 20.09 17.30
N VAL A 34 -1.03 19.51 18.48
CA VAL A 34 -0.29 19.81 19.70
C VAL A 34 1.22 19.58 19.50
N GLY A 35 2.03 20.51 19.99
CA GLY A 35 3.49 20.51 19.81
C GLY A 35 4.16 19.21 20.24
N ASP A 36 3.76 18.63 21.38
CA ASP A 36 4.32 17.36 21.88
C ASP A 36 4.12 16.20 20.91
N VAL A 37 2.99 16.19 20.20
CA VAL A 37 2.70 15.16 19.19
C VAL A 37 3.61 15.36 17.98
N ILE A 38 3.82 16.61 17.56
CA ILE A 38 4.72 16.95 16.45
C ILE A 38 6.16 16.55 16.80
N ASN A 39 6.62 16.85 18.01
CA ASN A 39 7.94 16.45 18.49
C ASN A 39 8.11 14.95 18.51
N ASN A 40 7.12 14.21 19.01
CA ASN A 40 7.20 12.75 19.05
C ASN A 40 7.21 12.13 17.65
N ASP A 41 6.43 12.69 16.72
CA ASP A 41 6.38 12.24 15.33
C ASP A 41 7.69 12.54 14.59
N LEU A 42 8.22 13.76 14.73
CA LEU A 42 9.42 14.20 14.03
C LEU A 42 10.72 13.71 14.68
N ALA A 43 10.70 13.32 15.95
CA ALA A 43 11.84 12.68 16.62
C ALA A 43 12.25 11.34 15.99
N TYR A 44 11.42 10.78 15.12
CA TYR A 44 11.81 9.65 14.27
C TYR A 44 12.94 10.02 13.30
N PHE A 45 12.99 11.28 12.84
CA PHE A 45 13.98 11.77 11.89
C PHE A 45 15.19 12.38 12.60
N ASP A 46 14.95 13.18 13.64
CA ASP A 46 16.01 13.71 14.50
C ASP A 46 15.58 13.71 15.98
N PRO A 47 16.19 12.86 16.84
CA PRO A 47 15.91 12.85 18.27
C PRO A 47 16.19 14.17 19.00
N LEU A 48 17.06 15.04 18.45
CA LEU A 48 17.45 16.30 19.08
C LEU A 48 16.29 17.27 19.26
N ILE A 49 15.24 17.17 18.43
CA ILE A 49 14.02 17.99 18.49
C ILE A 49 13.36 17.92 19.88
N LYS A 50 13.52 16.80 20.61
CA LYS A 50 12.94 16.66 21.95
C LYS A 50 13.68 17.45 23.02
N PHE A 51 14.93 17.80 22.77
CA PHE A 51 15.82 18.44 23.74
C PHE A 51 16.05 19.92 23.41
N ASP A 52 16.05 20.28 22.13
CA ASP A 52 16.26 21.64 21.68
C ASP A 52 14.93 22.39 21.47
N LEU A 53 14.65 23.33 22.38
CA LEU A 53 13.48 24.21 22.33
C LEU A 53 13.51 25.20 21.16
N ASN A 54 14.70 25.49 20.62
CA ASN A 54 14.92 26.43 19.53
C ASN A 54 15.20 25.75 18.19
N TYR A 55 14.94 24.44 18.11
CA TYR A 55 15.17 23.64 16.91
C TYR A 55 14.46 24.25 15.69
N ASN A 56 15.19 24.34 14.57
CA ASN A 56 14.63 24.82 13.32
C ASN A 56 14.07 23.65 12.49
N TYR A 57 12.74 23.57 12.42
CA TYR A 57 12.06 22.47 11.72
C TYR A 57 12.31 22.45 10.20
N LYS A 58 12.87 23.53 9.63
CA LYS A 58 13.31 23.52 8.22
C LYS A 58 14.47 22.57 7.95
N ASP A 59 15.28 22.26 8.96
CA ASP A 59 16.44 21.40 8.81
C ASP A 59 16.02 19.93 8.55
N LEU A 60 14.75 19.60 8.80
CA LEU A 60 14.16 18.28 8.54
C LEU A 60 13.60 18.13 7.12
N LEU A 61 13.56 19.19 6.31
CA LEU A 61 12.90 19.14 5.00
C LEU A 61 13.49 18.06 4.09
N ASP A 62 14.81 17.93 4.08
CA ASP A 62 15.51 16.96 3.23
C ASP A 62 15.19 15.52 3.66
N GLN A 63 15.24 15.24 4.96
CA GLN A 63 14.90 13.93 5.53
C GLN A 63 13.44 13.55 5.30
N LEU A 64 12.52 14.52 5.44
CA LEU A 64 11.09 14.30 5.15
C LEU A 64 10.87 14.02 3.66
N GLU A 65 11.54 14.75 2.78
CA GLU A 65 11.44 14.54 1.33
C GLU A 65 11.96 13.17 0.91
N GLU A 66 13.12 12.78 1.42
CA GLU A 66 13.72 11.46 1.17
C GLU A 66 12.78 10.34 1.65
N HIS A 67 12.21 10.47 2.85
CA HIS A 67 11.27 9.49 3.37
C HIS A 67 10.00 9.37 2.51
N ILE A 68 9.50 10.49 1.98
CA ILE A 68 8.36 10.50 1.07
C ILE A 68 8.71 9.80 -0.24
N LYS A 69 9.88 10.06 -0.82
CA LYS A 69 10.35 9.42 -2.05
C LYS A 69 10.52 7.91 -1.87
N ASN A 70 11.21 7.48 -0.82
CA ASN A 70 11.43 6.07 -0.51
C ASN A 70 10.09 5.33 -0.32
N TYR A 71 9.11 5.98 0.32
CA TYR A 71 7.76 5.41 0.43
C TYR A 71 7.06 5.30 -0.92
N GLU A 72 7.20 6.28 -1.80
CA GLU A 72 6.58 6.24 -3.14
C GLU A 72 7.22 5.21 -4.07
N GLU A 73 8.54 5.01 -3.97
CA GLU A 73 9.27 4.00 -4.74
C GLU A 73 8.96 2.58 -4.27
N THR A 74 8.85 2.38 -2.95
CA THR A 74 8.46 1.08 -2.36
C THR A 74 6.97 0.79 -2.50
N LYS A 75 6.14 1.81 -2.76
CA LYS A 75 4.72 1.60 -3.05
C LYS A 75 4.58 0.93 -4.41
N GLN A 76 4.50 -0.40 -4.39
CA GLN A 76 4.16 -1.19 -5.56
C GLN A 76 2.95 -0.56 -6.23
N LYS A 77 3.15 -0.09 -7.49
CA LYS A 77 2.05 0.49 -8.28
C LYS A 77 0.90 -0.52 -8.26
N PRO A 78 -0.35 -0.09 -8.02
CA PRO A 78 -1.47 -1.00 -8.11
C PRO A 78 -1.43 -1.63 -9.49
N ARG A 79 -1.09 -2.92 -9.55
CA ARG A 79 -1.03 -3.66 -10.81
C ARG A 79 -2.41 -3.48 -11.42
N ASN A 80 -2.47 -2.94 -12.63
CA ASN A 80 -3.74 -2.61 -13.27
C ASN A 80 -4.41 -3.91 -13.69
N ILE A 81 -4.98 -4.64 -12.73
CA ILE A 81 -5.39 -6.01 -12.96
C ILE A 81 -6.78 -5.98 -13.58
N ARG A 82 -6.84 -6.34 -14.86
CA ARG A 82 -8.11 -6.47 -15.58
C ARG A 82 -9.00 -7.47 -14.84
N PRO A 83 -10.29 -7.14 -14.61
CA PRO A 83 -11.23 -8.07 -14.03
C PRO A 83 -11.42 -9.27 -14.96
N VAL A 84 -11.52 -10.48 -14.39
CA VAL A 84 -11.86 -11.69 -15.15
C VAL A 84 -13.24 -11.49 -15.76
N GLN A 85 -13.36 -11.67 -17.07
CA GLN A 85 -14.64 -11.48 -17.77
C GLN A 85 -15.50 -12.74 -17.63
N LYS A 86 -16.83 -12.59 -17.66
CA LYS A 86 -17.77 -13.74 -17.59
C LYS A 86 -17.52 -14.76 -18.71
N LYS A 87 -17.23 -14.28 -19.92
CA LYS A 87 -16.88 -15.11 -21.09
C LYS A 87 -15.67 -16.04 -20.86
N GLU A 88 -14.78 -15.70 -19.93
CA GLU A 88 -13.63 -16.56 -19.57
C GLU A 88 -13.99 -17.60 -18.52
N LEU A 89 -15.06 -17.37 -17.75
CA LEU A 89 -15.59 -18.33 -16.78
C LEU A 89 -16.50 -19.35 -17.46
N ASP A 90 -17.26 -18.92 -18.48
CA ASP A 90 -18.15 -19.78 -19.26
C ASP A 90 -17.39 -20.87 -20.05
N GLN A 91 -16.05 -20.77 -20.15
CA GLN A 91 -15.20 -21.80 -20.72
C GLN A 91 -15.00 -23.02 -19.81
N PHE A 92 -15.36 -22.89 -18.53
CA PHE A 92 -15.20 -23.92 -17.52
C PHE A 92 -16.57 -24.30 -16.97
N GLU A 93 -16.98 -25.54 -17.20
CA GLU A 93 -18.30 -26.02 -16.72
C GLU A 93 -18.29 -26.26 -15.20
N SER A 94 -17.12 -26.63 -14.65
CA SER A 94 -16.94 -26.91 -13.22
C SER A 94 -15.52 -26.61 -12.73
N ILE A 95 -15.32 -26.61 -11.42
CA ILE A 95 -13.98 -26.51 -10.81
C ILE A 95 -13.08 -27.66 -11.28
N ALA A 96 -13.64 -28.87 -11.42
CA ALA A 96 -12.90 -30.03 -11.91
C ALA A 96 -12.43 -29.83 -13.35
N ASP A 97 -13.30 -29.28 -14.20
CA ASP A 97 -12.97 -28.94 -15.60
C ASP A 97 -11.87 -27.87 -15.68
N PHE A 98 -11.91 -26.85 -14.82
CA PHE A 98 -10.82 -25.89 -14.71
C PHE A 98 -9.48 -26.54 -14.33
N ILE A 99 -9.48 -27.44 -13.33
CA ILE A 99 -8.28 -28.16 -12.91
C ILE A 99 -7.78 -29.06 -14.05
N TYR A 100 -8.68 -29.75 -14.76
CA TYR A 100 -8.30 -30.56 -15.92
C TYR A 100 -7.65 -29.71 -17.01
N GLN A 101 -8.28 -28.62 -17.45
CA GLN A 101 -7.76 -27.81 -18.54
C GLN A 101 -6.48 -27.03 -18.19
N LYS A 102 -6.34 -26.59 -16.94
CA LYS A 102 -5.25 -25.67 -16.53
C LYS A 102 -4.18 -26.31 -15.68
N MET A 103 -4.39 -27.49 -15.10
CA MET A 103 -3.42 -28.12 -14.22
C MET A 103 -3.03 -29.53 -14.64
N THR A 104 -3.50 -30.05 -15.78
CA THR A 104 -3.04 -31.37 -16.26
C THR A 104 -1.97 -31.26 -17.35
N ILE A 105 -1.05 -32.22 -17.36
CA ILE A 105 -0.03 -32.36 -18.40
C ILE A 105 -0.60 -33.23 -19.53
N GLY A 106 -0.99 -32.59 -20.64
CA GLY A 106 -1.47 -33.28 -21.84
C GLY A 106 -2.76 -34.08 -21.64
N THR A 107 -3.03 -35.02 -22.55
CA THR A 107 -4.22 -35.89 -22.56
C THR A 107 -4.21 -36.96 -21.45
N SER A 108 -3.17 -36.99 -20.62
CA SER A 108 -2.90 -38.07 -19.66
C SER A 108 -3.67 -37.94 -18.34
N GLY A 109 -4.34 -36.82 -18.10
CA GLY A 109 -5.14 -36.60 -16.88
C GLY A 109 -4.32 -36.50 -15.59
N ILE A 110 -2.99 -36.42 -15.68
CA ILE A 110 -2.09 -36.29 -14.53
C ILE A 110 -1.98 -34.80 -14.18
N ILE A 111 -2.25 -34.49 -12.91
CA ILE A 111 -2.13 -33.12 -12.38
C ILE A 111 -0.65 -32.76 -12.23
N ASP A 112 -0.23 -31.69 -12.89
CA ASP A 112 1.06 -31.05 -12.72
C ASP A 112 1.10 -30.32 -11.38
N GLN A 113 1.79 -30.91 -10.40
CA GLN A 113 1.97 -30.30 -9.08
C GLN A 113 2.97 -29.14 -9.11
N ASN A 114 3.77 -29.01 -10.18
CA ASN A 114 4.79 -27.98 -10.31
C ASN A 114 4.29 -26.74 -11.07
N ARG A 115 3.06 -26.79 -11.62
CA ARG A 115 2.49 -25.66 -12.33
C ARG A 115 1.91 -24.64 -11.35
N GLU A 116 2.52 -23.46 -11.34
CA GLU A 116 1.97 -22.31 -10.64
C GLU A 116 0.87 -21.64 -11.47
N LEU A 117 -0.29 -21.45 -10.86
CA LEU A 117 -1.40 -20.71 -11.47
C LEU A 117 -1.08 -19.23 -11.50
N THR A 118 -1.39 -18.57 -12.62
CA THR A 118 -1.25 -17.12 -12.72
C THR A 118 -2.26 -16.39 -11.83
N ASP A 119 -1.98 -15.14 -11.46
CA ASP A 119 -2.90 -14.26 -10.71
C ASP A 119 -4.31 -14.21 -11.33
N ARG A 120 -4.41 -14.36 -12.66
CA ARG A 120 -5.66 -14.33 -13.40
C ARG A 120 -6.43 -15.64 -13.24
N GLU A 121 -5.75 -16.77 -13.34
CA GLU A 121 -6.30 -18.12 -13.17
C GLU A 121 -6.78 -18.34 -11.73
N LEU A 122 -6.01 -17.90 -10.74
CA LEU A 122 -6.42 -17.96 -9.32
C LEU A 122 -7.72 -17.19 -9.05
N ARG A 123 -7.95 -16.07 -9.74
CA ARG A 123 -9.21 -15.32 -9.63
C ARG A 123 -10.37 -16.00 -10.33
N ALA A 124 -10.12 -16.63 -11.47
CA ALA A 124 -11.13 -17.43 -12.15
C ALA A 124 -11.58 -18.58 -11.24
N LEU A 125 -10.63 -19.31 -10.66
CA LEU A 125 -10.88 -20.36 -9.67
C LEU A 125 -11.66 -19.84 -8.46
N LYS A 126 -11.25 -18.70 -7.88
CA LYS A 126 -11.96 -18.09 -6.74
C LYS A 126 -13.42 -17.76 -7.08
N ARG A 127 -13.71 -17.31 -8.31
CA ARG A 127 -15.10 -17.07 -8.75
C ARG A 127 -15.90 -18.35 -8.91
N LEU A 128 -15.32 -19.38 -9.54
CA LEU A 128 -15.96 -20.69 -9.68
C LEU A 128 -16.30 -21.30 -8.32
N ILE A 129 -15.40 -21.18 -7.34
CA ILE A 129 -15.63 -21.62 -5.95
C ILE A 129 -16.80 -20.86 -5.32
N ASN A 130 -16.85 -19.53 -5.48
CA ASN A 130 -17.93 -18.73 -4.92
C ASN A 130 -19.30 -19.08 -5.54
N GLU A 131 -19.35 -19.36 -6.84
CA GLU A 131 -20.57 -19.80 -7.51
C GLU A 131 -21.05 -21.16 -7.01
N GLU A 132 -20.13 -22.11 -6.85
CA GLU A 132 -20.43 -23.43 -6.30
C GLU A 132 -20.93 -23.35 -4.84
N GLN A 133 -20.28 -22.53 -4.01
CA GLN A 133 -20.73 -22.28 -2.64
C GLN A 133 -22.11 -21.61 -2.58
N ALA A 134 -22.41 -20.70 -3.51
CA ALA A 134 -23.72 -20.06 -3.59
C ALA A 134 -24.81 -21.06 -4.01
N ARG A 135 -24.52 -22.00 -4.91
CA ARG A 135 -25.45 -23.09 -5.27
C ARG A 135 -25.78 -23.99 -4.08
N ARG A 136 -24.78 -24.33 -3.25
CA ARG A 136 -24.96 -25.21 -2.07
C ARG A 136 -25.69 -24.56 -0.89
N LYS A 137 -25.84 -23.24 -0.89
CA LYS A 137 -26.58 -22.49 0.14
C LYS A 137 -28.08 -22.33 -0.16
N LYS A 138 -28.50 -22.69 -1.38
CA LYS A 138 -29.91 -22.88 -1.72
C LYS A 138 -30.33 -24.31 -1.38
#